data_AF-A0AA39CLA9-F1
#
_entry.id   AF-A0AA39CLA9-F1
#
_cell.length_a   1.000
_cell.length_b   1.000
_cell.length_c   1.000
_cell.angle_alpha   90.00
_cell.angle_beta   90.00
_cell.angle_gamma   90.00
#
_symmetry.space_group_name_H-M   'P 1'
#
loop_
_entity.id
_entity.type
_entity.pdbx_description
1 polymer ?
#
loop_
_entity_poly.entity_id
_entity_poly.type
_entity_poly.pdbx_seq_one_letter_code
_entity_poly.pdbx_strand_id
1 'polypeptide(L)'
;MPENAANLEGDQPLLRTAGLVVVMNTPKGRGVFATKEISRGTIVEISPVLIFTEDEVEKHTRHTTLQHYTYPYSTHQRVAYFEPESFWPSESGRSMTQALALGLGSMFNHSTHDQNVGWLRNTETDVIIYTALRDIKAGEELCISYGSARLWFPDADAQANSTNGAENDDVGGQTLAELDMSGLSRMAL
;
A
#
# COMPACT_ATOMS: atom_id res chain seq x y z
N MET A 1 18.82 -33.18 17.98
CA MET A 1 19.35 -31.99 17.28
C MET A 1 18.75 -30.79 17.98
N PRO A 2 19.54 -29.88 18.59
CA PRO A 2 18.95 -28.67 19.15
C PRO A 2 18.53 -27.77 17.98
N GLU A 3 17.33 -27.20 18.09
CA GLU A 3 16.81 -26.21 17.16
C GLU A 3 17.74 -24.99 17.18
N ASN A 4 18.38 -24.69 16.04
CA ASN A 4 18.99 -23.39 15.82
C ASN A 4 17.86 -22.36 15.72
N ALA A 5 17.45 -21.78 16.85
CA ALA A 5 16.72 -20.52 16.83
C ALA A 5 17.64 -19.49 16.17
N ALA A 6 17.35 -19.14 14.91
CA ALA A 6 18.09 -18.11 14.22
C ALA A 6 17.95 -16.82 15.02
N ASN A 7 19.08 -16.18 15.35
CA ASN A 7 19.06 -14.85 15.95
C ASN A 7 18.62 -13.86 14.85
N LEU A 8 17.37 -13.39 14.92
CA LEU A 8 16.72 -12.52 13.94
C LEU A 8 16.84 -11.03 14.32
N GLU A 9 17.82 -10.67 15.15
CA GLU A 9 17.96 -9.30 15.65
C GLU A 9 18.31 -8.33 14.50
N GLY A 10 17.33 -7.53 14.08
CA GLY A 10 17.42 -6.59 12.95
C GLY A 10 16.79 -7.09 11.63
N ASP A 11 16.36 -8.35 11.56
CA ASP A 11 15.71 -8.91 10.37
C ASP A 11 14.20 -8.62 10.37
N GLN A 12 13.63 -8.35 9.19
CA GLN A 12 12.20 -8.20 9.00
C GLN A 12 11.58 -9.57 8.69
N PRO A 13 10.79 -10.17 9.62
CA PRO A 13 10.10 -11.41 9.31
C PRO A 13 9.04 -11.17 8.22
N LEU A 14 8.94 -12.13 7.31
CA LEU A 14 7.85 -12.17 6.33
C LEU A 14 6.67 -12.91 6.93
N LEU A 15 5.47 -12.39 6.69
CA LEU A 15 4.23 -12.99 7.15
C LEU A 15 3.18 -12.91 6.05
N ARG A 16 2.46 -14.01 5.88
CA ARG A 16 1.21 -14.06 5.12
C ARG A 16 0.20 -14.84 5.92
N THR A 17 -0.98 -14.27 6.14
CA THR A 17 -2.05 -15.03 6.79
C THR A 17 -2.52 -16.17 5.89
N ALA A 18 -2.80 -17.33 6.50
CA ALA A 18 -3.37 -18.46 5.76
C ALA A 18 -4.80 -18.15 5.31
N GLY A 19 -5.29 -18.88 4.32
CA GLY A 19 -6.66 -18.75 3.83
C GLY A 19 -6.88 -17.55 2.92
N LEU A 20 -5.89 -17.28 2.05
CA LEU A 20 -6.00 -16.34 0.94
C LEU A 20 -5.94 -17.11 -0.38
N VAL A 21 -6.67 -16.65 -1.38
CA VAL A 21 -6.61 -17.17 -2.75
C VAL A 21 -6.58 -16.02 -3.74
N VAL A 22 -5.79 -16.14 -4.81
CA VAL A 22 -5.86 -15.24 -5.96
C VAL A 22 -6.90 -15.78 -6.92
N VAL A 23 -8.01 -15.05 -7.08
CA VAL A 23 -9.00 -15.32 -8.10
C VAL A 23 -8.54 -14.67 -9.40
N MET A 24 -8.37 -15.49 -10.45
CA MET A 24 -7.72 -15.04 -11.68
C MET A 24 -8.61 -14.17 -12.58
N ASN A 25 -9.93 -14.33 -12.47
CA ASN A 25 -10.92 -13.71 -13.36
C ASN A 25 -12.07 -13.08 -12.56
N THR A 26 -11.83 -11.89 -12.01
CA THR A 26 -12.85 -10.99 -11.45
C THR A 26 -13.18 -9.88 -12.47
N PRO A 27 -14.24 -9.09 -12.25
CA PRO A 27 -14.49 -7.90 -13.07
C PRO A 27 -13.33 -6.87 -13.09
N LYS A 28 -12.45 -6.89 -12.06
CA LYS A 28 -11.27 -6.02 -11.91
C LYS A 28 -9.96 -6.72 -12.36
N GLY A 29 -10.05 -7.92 -12.96
CA GLY A 29 -8.89 -8.72 -13.34
C GLY A 29 -8.55 -9.78 -12.28
N ARG A 30 -7.33 -9.77 -11.76
CA ARG A 30 -6.98 -10.63 -10.61
C ARG A 30 -7.44 -9.96 -9.31
N GLY A 31 -7.81 -10.74 -8.31
CA GLY A 31 -8.12 -10.21 -6.98
C GLY A 31 -7.77 -11.21 -5.88
N VAL A 32 -7.51 -10.71 -4.67
CA VAL A 32 -7.20 -11.55 -3.50
C VAL A 32 -8.47 -11.72 -2.67
N PHE A 33 -8.81 -12.95 -2.33
CA PHE A 33 -10.03 -13.29 -1.58
C PHE A 33 -9.71 -14.09 -0.33
N ALA A 34 -10.50 -13.88 0.72
CA ALA A 34 -10.45 -14.68 1.93
C ALA A 34 -11.13 -16.02 1.71
N THR A 35 -10.52 -17.13 2.10
CA THR A 35 -11.14 -18.48 2.10
C THR A 35 -11.64 -18.89 3.48
N LYS A 36 -11.39 -18.06 4.50
CA LYS A 36 -11.87 -18.20 5.88
C LYS A 36 -12.04 -16.80 6.48
N GLU A 37 -12.65 -16.72 7.66
CA GLU A 37 -12.73 -15.47 8.41
C GLU A 37 -11.35 -14.96 8.83
N ILE A 38 -11.13 -13.65 8.70
CA ILE A 38 -9.92 -12.94 9.13
C ILE A 38 -10.35 -11.84 10.10
N SER A 39 -9.87 -11.89 11.33
CA SER A 39 -10.21 -10.89 12.36
C SER A 39 -9.57 -9.53 12.07
N ARG A 40 -10.23 -8.45 12.47
CA ARG A 40 -9.69 -7.08 12.47
C ARG A 40 -8.31 -7.04 13.13
N GLY A 41 -7.40 -6.25 12.56
CA GLY A 41 -6.04 -6.07 13.06
C GLY A 41 -5.07 -7.20 12.67
N THR A 42 -5.54 -8.26 12.01
CA THR A 42 -4.66 -9.31 11.49
C THR A 42 -3.73 -8.73 10.42
N ILE A 43 -2.42 -8.95 10.54
CA ILE A 43 -1.48 -8.74 9.44
C ILE A 43 -1.78 -9.78 8.35
N VAL A 44 -2.23 -9.29 7.21
CA VAL A 44 -2.61 -10.10 6.05
C VAL A 44 -1.37 -10.51 5.28
N GLU A 45 -0.47 -9.57 5.02
CA GLU A 45 0.73 -9.76 4.20
C GLU A 45 1.81 -8.76 4.62
N ILE A 46 3.07 -9.18 4.56
CA ILE A 46 4.24 -8.31 4.56
C ILE A 46 4.94 -8.52 3.22
N SER A 47 4.89 -7.51 2.36
CA SER A 47 5.49 -7.56 1.02
C SER A 47 6.79 -6.76 0.99
N PRO A 48 7.93 -7.39 0.70
CA PRO A 48 9.14 -6.66 0.32
C PRO A 48 8.89 -5.79 -0.90
N VAL A 49 9.62 -4.69 -1.02
CA VAL A 49 9.47 -3.78 -2.15
C VAL A 49 10.68 -3.74 -3.07
N LEU A 50 10.43 -3.57 -4.36
CA LEU A 50 11.42 -3.14 -5.34
C LEU A 50 11.29 -1.63 -5.53
N ILE A 51 12.32 -0.88 -5.15
CA ILE A 51 12.31 0.59 -5.19
C ILE A 51 12.85 1.09 -6.52
N PHE A 52 12.18 2.08 -7.10
CA PHE A 52 12.59 2.82 -8.28
C PHE A 52 12.89 4.26 -7.90
N THR A 53 14.08 4.72 -8.25
CA THR A 53 14.47 6.12 -8.10
C THR A 53 13.56 7.03 -8.92
N GLU A 54 13.51 8.31 -8.55
CA GLU A 54 12.80 9.34 -9.31
C GLU A 54 13.14 9.33 -10.81
N ASP A 55 14.42 9.23 -11.14
CA ASP A 55 14.92 9.19 -12.52
C ASP A 55 14.43 7.94 -13.27
N GLU A 56 14.41 6.76 -12.63
CA GLU A 56 13.88 5.53 -13.21
C GLU A 56 12.37 5.60 -13.39
N VAL A 57 11.66 6.23 -12.44
CA VAL A 57 10.22 6.46 -12.55
C VAL A 57 9.93 7.34 -13.76
N GLU A 58 10.62 8.48 -13.87
CA GLU A 58 10.37 9.46 -14.92
C GLU A 58 10.74 8.95 -16.31
N LYS A 59 11.91 8.32 -16.46
CA LYS A 59 12.43 7.90 -17.76
C LYS A 59 11.88 6.56 -18.22
N HIS A 60 11.41 5.72 -17.29
CA HIS A 60 11.12 4.31 -17.59
C HIS A 60 9.78 3.83 -17.04
N THR A 61 9.64 3.64 -15.72
CA THR A 61 8.53 2.82 -15.19
C THR A 61 7.16 3.46 -15.39
N ARG A 62 7.06 4.80 -15.38
CA ARG A 62 5.82 5.54 -15.68
C ARG A 62 5.29 5.33 -17.10
N HIS A 63 6.12 4.79 -18.00
CA HIS A 63 5.73 4.49 -19.38
C HIS A 63 5.37 3.00 -19.58
N THR A 64 5.27 2.25 -18.48
CA THR A 64 4.97 0.82 -18.48
C THR A 64 3.77 0.50 -17.60
N THR A 65 3.27 -0.73 -17.67
CA THR A 65 2.19 -1.20 -16.79
C THR A 65 2.57 -1.19 -15.31
N LEU A 66 3.86 -1.09 -14.96
CA LEU A 66 4.31 -1.02 -13.57
C LEU A 66 3.72 0.20 -12.84
N GLN A 67 3.47 1.31 -13.54
CA GLN A 67 2.88 2.52 -12.95
C GLN A 67 1.56 2.25 -12.21
N HIS A 68 0.83 1.18 -12.60
CA HIS A 68 -0.45 0.82 -12.00
C HIS A 68 -0.33 -0.02 -10.72
N TYR A 69 0.87 -0.48 -10.37
CA TYR A 69 1.13 -1.37 -9.24
C TYR A 69 2.10 -0.78 -8.21
N THR A 70 2.68 0.37 -8.52
CA THR A 70 3.67 1.03 -7.67
C THR A 70 3.03 1.96 -6.64
N TYR A 71 3.55 1.91 -5.42
CA TYR A 71 3.22 2.81 -4.34
C TYR A 71 4.18 4.00 -4.34
N PRO A 72 3.73 5.23 -4.03
CA PRO A 72 4.64 6.29 -3.66
C PRO A 72 5.54 5.82 -2.51
N TYR A 73 6.83 6.13 -2.54
CA TYR A 73 7.77 5.61 -1.55
C TYR A 73 8.87 6.64 -1.29
N SER A 74 8.91 7.27 -0.12
CA SER A 74 9.96 8.24 0.20
C SER A 74 11.05 7.56 1.01
N THR A 75 12.20 7.30 0.40
CA THR A 75 13.42 6.87 1.11
C THR A 75 14.11 8.02 1.82
N HIS A 76 13.85 9.26 1.39
CA HIS A 76 14.27 10.44 2.12
C HIS A 76 13.45 10.50 3.41
N GLN A 77 14.04 10.03 4.52
CA GLN A 77 13.82 10.65 5.82
C GLN A 77 13.91 12.15 5.53
N ARG A 78 12.82 12.90 5.69
CA ARG A 78 12.86 14.36 5.46
C ARG A 78 13.96 14.91 6.36
N VAL A 79 15.16 15.08 5.81
CA VAL A 79 16.23 15.78 6.47
C VAL A 79 15.69 17.20 6.53
N ALA A 80 15.26 17.63 7.71
CA ALA A 80 14.59 18.92 7.90
C ALA A 80 15.49 20.13 7.59
N TYR A 81 16.69 19.89 7.07
CA TYR A 81 17.73 20.87 6.79
C TYR A 81 18.61 20.39 5.64
N PHE A 82 18.18 20.50 4.37
CA PHE A 82 19.13 20.51 3.24
C PHE A 82 18.63 21.41 2.09
N GLU A 83 19.47 22.41 1.81
CA GLU A 83 19.78 23.14 0.56
C GLU A 83 18.62 23.50 -0.41
N PRO A 84 18.28 24.81 -0.58
CA PRO A 84 17.18 25.28 -1.42
C PRO A 84 17.33 25.07 -2.93
N GLU A 85 18.49 24.63 -3.43
CA GLU A 85 18.81 24.68 -4.86
C GLU A 85 18.72 23.33 -5.60
N SER A 86 18.41 22.22 -4.93
CA SER A 86 18.19 20.91 -5.59
C SER A 86 16.72 20.60 -5.89
N PHE A 87 15.82 21.57 -5.73
CA PHE A 87 14.43 21.44 -6.13
C PHE A 87 14.26 21.92 -7.58
N TRP A 88 14.75 21.15 -8.54
CA TRP A 88 14.18 21.24 -9.88
C TRP A 88 12.93 20.37 -9.87
N PRO A 89 11.71 20.94 -9.87
CA PRO A 89 10.53 20.12 -10.10
C PRO A 89 10.72 19.45 -11.46
N SER A 90 10.47 18.13 -11.53
CA SER A 90 10.25 17.51 -12.84
C SER A 90 9.19 18.32 -13.59
N GLU A 91 9.22 18.35 -14.92
CA GLU A 91 8.25 19.13 -15.72
C GLU A 91 6.78 18.80 -15.36
N SER A 92 6.53 17.66 -14.70
CA SER A 92 5.22 17.22 -14.21
C SER A 92 4.85 17.70 -12.79
N GLY A 93 5.76 18.38 -12.07
CA GLY A 93 5.53 18.92 -10.72
C GLY A 93 5.38 17.87 -9.63
N ARG A 94 5.63 16.58 -9.93
CA ARG A 94 5.56 15.47 -8.97
C ARG A 94 6.62 14.46 -9.33
N SER A 95 7.68 14.47 -8.54
CA SER A 95 8.78 13.55 -8.70
C SER A 95 9.00 12.91 -7.34
N MET A 96 8.49 11.69 -7.20
CA MET A 96 8.61 10.91 -5.96
C MET A 96 9.07 9.52 -6.36
N THR A 97 10.08 9.01 -5.65
CA THR A 97 10.46 7.60 -5.65
C THR A 97 9.21 6.72 -5.51
N GLN A 98 9.21 5.59 -6.20
CA GLN A 98 8.11 4.63 -6.19
C GLN A 98 8.61 3.24 -5.82
N ALA A 99 7.70 2.39 -5.33
CA ALA A 99 8.01 1.04 -4.91
C ALA A 99 6.97 0.05 -5.44
N LEU A 100 7.43 -1.01 -6.10
CA LEU A 100 6.58 -2.15 -6.44
C LEU A 100 6.53 -3.12 -5.26
N ALA A 101 5.34 -3.37 -4.74
CA ALA A 101 5.16 -4.39 -3.72
C ALA A 101 5.30 -5.78 -4.37
N LEU A 102 6.25 -6.58 -3.90
CA LEU A 102 6.34 -7.99 -4.25
C LEU A 102 5.23 -8.77 -3.50
N GLY A 103 5.35 -10.08 -3.41
CA GLY A 103 4.35 -10.90 -2.69
C GLY A 103 2.93 -10.69 -3.22
N LEU A 104 1.95 -10.51 -2.32
CA LEU A 104 0.57 -10.20 -2.69
C LEU A 104 0.24 -8.70 -2.74
N GLY A 105 1.17 -7.82 -2.35
CA GLY A 105 0.88 -6.39 -2.25
C GLY A 105 0.35 -5.77 -3.55
N SER A 106 0.96 -6.12 -4.69
CA SER A 106 0.51 -5.69 -6.03
C SER A 106 -0.72 -6.44 -6.58
N MET A 107 -1.30 -7.37 -5.81
CA MET A 107 -2.48 -8.16 -6.21
C MET A 107 -3.77 -7.68 -5.56
N PHE A 108 -3.71 -6.80 -4.55
CA PHE A 108 -4.89 -6.22 -3.94
C PHE A 108 -5.52 -5.18 -4.87
N ASN A 109 -6.80 -5.38 -5.17
CA ASN A 109 -7.58 -4.39 -5.91
C ASN A 109 -7.89 -3.17 -5.05
N HIS A 110 -8.23 -2.08 -5.73
CA HIS A 110 -8.72 -0.86 -5.09
C HIS A 110 -10.24 -0.94 -4.84
N SER A 111 -10.67 -0.37 -3.73
CA SER A 111 -12.06 0.06 -3.54
C SER A 111 -12.10 1.39 -2.79
N THR A 112 -12.85 2.35 -3.34
CA THR A 112 -13.01 3.67 -2.73
C THR A 112 -14.01 3.65 -1.55
N HIS A 113 -14.98 2.74 -1.59
CA HIS A 113 -16.09 2.71 -0.61
C HIS A 113 -15.97 1.55 0.38
N ASP A 114 -15.52 0.38 -0.08
CA ASP A 114 -15.57 -0.87 0.70
C ASP A 114 -14.18 -1.47 0.97
N GLN A 115 -13.15 -0.62 1.11
CA GLN A 115 -11.82 -1.07 1.52
C GLN A 115 -11.86 -1.76 2.89
N ASN A 116 -11.19 -2.91 2.98
CA ASN A 116 -11.14 -3.72 4.21
C ASN A 116 -9.71 -4.08 4.62
N VAL A 117 -8.70 -3.66 3.83
CA VAL A 117 -7.28 -3.78 4.13
C VAL A 117 -6.62 -2.40 4.11
N GLY A 118 -5.88 -2.08 5.16
CA GLY A 118 -5.00 -0.92 5.26
C GLY A 118 -3.56 -1.33 4.98
N TRP A 119 -2.70 -0.36 4.70
CA TRP A 119 -1.27 -0.63 4.50
C TRP A 119 -0.39 0.46 5.11
N LEU A 120 0.81 0.06 5.54
CA LEU A 120 1.85 0.92 6.10
C LEU A 120 3.19 0.56 5.45
N ARG A 121 4.00 1.57 5.13
CA ARG A 121 5.38 1.38 4.67
C ARG A 121 6.31 1.33 5.88
N ASN A 122 7.16 0.31 5.95
CA ASN A 122 8.34 0.32 6.82
C ASN A 122 9.57 0.58 5.95
N THR A 123 10.06 1.82 5.99
CA THR A 123 11.23 2.25 5.21
C THR A 123 12.56 1.86 5.83
N GLU A 124 12.58 1.32 7.05
CA GLU A 124 13.81 0.78 7.66
C GLU A 124 14.16 -0.59 7.09
N THR A 125 13.15 -1.37 6.72
CA THR A 125 13.29 -2.75 6.26
C THR A 125 12.75 -3.01 4.85
N ASP A 126 12.33 -1.94 4.16
CA ASP A 126 11.81 -1.96 2.80
C ASP A 126 10.69 -2.98 2.57
N VAL A 127 9.66 -2.87 3.40
CA VAL A 127 8.42 -3.65 3.26
C VAL A 127 7.17 -2.78 3.33
N ILE A 128 6.07 -3.29 2.76
CA ILE A 128 4.72 -2.80 3.00
C ILE A 128 3.97 -3.86 3.81
N ILE A 129 3.39 -3.44 4.92
CA ILE A 129 2.61 -4.25 5.85
C ILE A 129 1.13 -3.99 5.58
N TYR A 130 0.37 -5.04 5.30
CA TYR A 130 -1.06 -4.99 5.01
C TYR A 130 -1.85 -5.56 6.20
N THR A 131 -2.84 -4.83 6.70
CA THR A 131 -3.59 -5.18 7.91
C THR A 131 -5.09 -5.09 7.68
N ALA A 132 -5.86 -6.06 8.18
CA ALA A 132 -7.32 -6.04 8.12
C ALA A 132 -7.91 -4.87 8.96
N LEU A 133 -8.71 -4.01 8.34
CA LEU A 133 -9.33 -2.83 8.99
C LEU A 133 -10.58 -3.19 9.80
N ARG A 134 -11.20 -4.32 9.48
CA ARG A 134 -12.38 -4.91 10.12
C ARG A 134 -12.30 -6.43 10.01
N ASP A 135 -13.25 -7.13 10.62
CA ASP A 135 -13.43 -8.56 10.34
C ASP A 135 -13.80 -8.75 8.87
N ILE A 136 -13.16 -9.71 8.20
CA ILE A 136 -13.34 -10.06 6.78
C ILE A 136 -13.88 -11.49 6.73
N LYS A 137 -15.05 -11.68 6.10
CA LYS A 137 -15.67 -13.01 6.00
C LYS A 137 -15.02 -13.84 4.90
N ALA A 138 -15.17 -15.16 5.01
CA ALA A 138 -14.86 -16.06 3.90
C ALA A 138 -15.65 -15.66 2.64
N GLY A 139 -14.96 -15.59 1.51
CA GLY A 139 -15.50 -15.18 0.21
C GLY A 139 -15.43 -13.68 -0.07
N GLU A 140 -15.06 -12.84 0.89
CA GLU A 140 -14.85 -11.41 0.62
C GLU A 140 -13.54 -11.15 -0.14
N GLU A 141 -13.57 -10.19 -1.06
CA GLU A 141 -12.37 -9.65 -1.71
C GLU A 141 -11.62 -8.73 -0.74
N LEU A 142 -10.30 -8.84 -0.70
CA LEU A 142 -9.42 -7.96 0.04
C LEU A 142 -9.05 -6.77 -0.84
N CYS A 143 -9.55 -5.60 -0.46
CA CYS A 143 -9.37 -4.35 -1.19
C CYS A 143 -8.66 -3.32 -0.31
N ILE A 144 -7.72 -2.60 -0.92
CA ILE A 144 -7.01 -1.49 -0.28
C ILE A 144 -7.49 -0.14 -0.81
N SER A 145 -7.15 0.93 -0.09
CA SER A 145 -7.16 2.30 -0.65
C SER A 145 -5.85 2.58 -1.37
N TYR A 146 -5.91 3.03 -2.63
CA TYR A 146 -4.74 3.57 -3.33
C TYR A 146 -4.43 5.03 -2.90
N GLY A 147 -5.25 5.61 -2.02
CA GLY A 147 -5.15 7.01 -1.60
C GLY A 147 -5.74 7.99 -2.62
N SER A 148 -5.70 9.29 -2.34
CA SER A 148 -6.23 10.36 -3.22
C SER A 148 -5.45 10.58 -4.52
N ALA A 149 -4.47 9.71 -4.80
CA ALA A 149 -3.75 9.68 -6.07
C ALA A 149 -4.66 9.09 -7.16
N ARG A 150 -5.45 9.98 -7.78
CA ARG A 150 -6.08 9.88 -9.11
C ARG A 150 -5.92 8.50 -9.77
N LEU A 151 -6.92 7.63 -9.61
CA LEU A 151 -7.02 6.38 -10.38
C LEU A 151 -7.00 6.73 -11.88
N TRP A 152 -6.10 6.10 -12.64
CA TRP A 152 -6.00 6.28 -14.10
C TRP A 152 -6.87 5.29 -14.89
N PHE A 153 -7.73 4.54 -14.21
CA PHE A 153 -8.75 3.67 -14.80
C PHE A 153 -10.15 4.07 -14.29
N PRO A 154 -11.22 3.76 -15.03
CA PRO A 154 -12.58 3.92 -14.53
C PRO A 154 -12.74 3.10 -13.25
N ASP A 155 -13.01 3.79 -12.13
CA ASP A 155 -13.36 3.14 -10.87
C ASP A 155 -14.71 2.43 -11.06
N ALA A 156 -14.70 1.09 -11.01
CA ALA A 156 -15.89 0.27 -11.15
C ALA A 156 -16.92 0.54 -10.03
N ASP A 157 -16.48 1.11 -8.91
CA ASP A 157 -17.31 1.42 -7.75
C ASP A 157 -17.78 2.90 -7.73
N ALA A 158 -17.29 3.75 -8.66
CA ALA A 158 -17.63 5.19 -8.70
C ALA A 158 -18.98 5.52 -9.34
N GLN A 159 -19.67 4.55 -9.95
CA GLN A 159 -20.98 4.79 -10.59
C GLN A 159 -22.19 4.50 -9.69
N ALA A 160 -22.00 4.26 -8.39
CA ALA A 160 -23.10 4.15 -7.43
C ALA A 160 -23.33 5.50 -6.70
N ASN A 161 -24.33 6.24 -7.17
CA ASN A 161 -24.92 7.47 -6.58
C ASN A 161 -24.17 8.81 -6.73
N SER A 162 -24.34 9.44 -7.89
CA SER A 162 -24.24 10.89 -8.03
C SER A 162 -25.55 11.57 -7.57
N THR A 163 -25.64 11.96 -6.30
CA THR A 163 -26.46 13.11 -5.92
C THR A 163 -25.81 13.91 -4.80
N ASN A 164 -25.60 15.19 -5.11
CA ASN A 164 -25.35 16.35 -4.25
C ASN A 164 -23.87 16.66 -3.96
N GLY A 165 -23.41 17.73 -4.62
CA GLY A 165 -22.12 18.36 -4.40
C GLY A 165 -22.08 19.19 -3.12
N ALA A 166 -20.88 19.31 -2.59
CA ALA A 166 -20.40 20.44 -1.83
C ALA A 166 -18.88 20.49 -1.98
N GLU A 167 -18.37 21.63 -2.44
CA GLU A 167 -16.96 22.00 -2.35
C GLU A 167 -16.55 22.08 -0.86
N ASN A 168 -15.36 21.59 -0.52
CA ASN A 168 -14.29 22.36 0.14
C ASN A 168 -13.29 21.51 0.95
N ASP A 169 -12.05 22.00 0.86
CA ASP A 169 -10.96 21.95 1.84
C ASP A 169 -10.07 20.70 1.91
N ASP A 170 -9.12 20.73 0.97
CA ASP A 170 -7.68 20.48 1.13
C ASP A 170 -7.18 20.55 2.59
N VAL A 171 -6.95 19.37 3.18
CA VAL A 171 -6.02 19.18 4.28
C VAL A 171 -5.23 17.90 3.99
N GLY A 172 -3.91 18.04 3.89
CA GLY A 172 -3.01 17.00 3.46
C GLY A 172 -3.19 15.67 4.19
N GLY A 173 -3.66 14.67 3.45
CA GLY A 173 -3.17 13.29 3.49
C GLY A 173 -3.23 12.50 4.78
N GLN A 174 -3.81 12.99 5.87
CA GLN A 174 -4.01 12.20 7.07
C GLN A 174 -5.26 11.33 6.88
N THR A 175 -5.03 10.06 6.53
CA THR A 175 -6.12 9.08 6.58
C THR A 175 -6.45 8.78 8.04
N LEU A 176 -7.71 8.48 8.36
CA LEU A 176 -8.15 8.06 9.70
C LEU A 176 -7.32 6.89 10.29
N ALA A 177 -6.58 6.15 9.46
CA ALA A 177 -5.67 5.08 9.85
C ALA A 177 -4.32 5.59 10.43
N GLU A 178 -3.86 6.79 10.08
CA GLU A 178 -2.61 7.35 10.63
C GLU A 178 -2.76 7.82 12.08
N LEU A 179 -3.98 8.20 12.49
CA LEU A 179 -4.28 8.65 13.85
C LEU A 179 -4.32 7.51 14.88
N ASP A 180 -4.61 6.27 14.45
CA ASP A 180 -4.75 5.10 15.35
C ASP A 180 -3.44 4.30 15.52
N MET A 181 -2.46 4.49 14.62
CA MET A 181 -1.25 3.63 14.56
C MET A 181 0.07 4.30 14.95
N SER A 182 0.02 5.53 15.47
CA SER A 182 1.21 6.22 16.02
C SER A 182 1.89 5.48 17.18
N GLY A 183 1.24 4.47 17.76
CA GLY A 183 1.79 3.58 18.79
C GLY A 183 2.48 2.31 18.30
N LEU A 184 2.44 1.98 17.00
CA LEU A 184 3.00 0.73 16.45
C LEU A 184 4.42 0.89 15.86
N SER A 185 4.98 2.10 15.92
CA SER A 185 6.29 2.46 15.35
C SER A 185 7.48 1.69 15.97
N ARG A 186 7.29 1.03 17.12
CA ARG A 186 8.28 0.11 17.69
C ARG A 186 7.63 -0.78 18.73
N MET A 187 7.19 -1.99 18.38
CA MET A 187 6.89 -3.06 19.33
C MET A 187 7.22 -4.41 18.64
N ALA A 188 8.21 -5.15 19.15
CA ALA A 188 8.02 -6.10 20.25
C ALA A 188 6.96 -7.15 19.87
N LEU A 189 7.40 -8.14 19.07
CA LEU A 189 6.79 -9.46 19.01
C LEU A 189 7.40 -10.34 20.11
#